data_AF-A0A959ETY5-F1
#
_entry.id   AF-A0A959ETY5-F1
#
_cell.length_a   1.000
_cell.length_b   1.000
_cell.length_c   1.000
_cell.angle_alpha   90.00
_cell.angle_beta   90.00
_cell.angle_gamma   90.00
#
_symmetry.space_group_name_H-M   'P 1'
#
loop_
_entity.id
_entity.type
_entity.pdbx_description
1 polymer ?
#
loop_
_entity_poly.entity_id
_entity_poly.type
_entity_poly.pdbx_seq_one_letter_code
_entity_poly.pdbx_strand_id
1 'polypeptide(L)'
;MRRIFRHRLLNGLIKLTIVLLLAWSLYRQVFRGGDPLALWRLFQENWQSGRCLWLLAVIGMAPLNWGLETRKWQVLVGRFVRLGFWRSYAAVLAGVTVSLFTPNRIGEYGGRILLVNARYNWQAVLATLVGSFSQILSLLTFGWLGFWQLLSGRWQVQPDWMAVLGPLGLIVLGLLWWGYFNLHRWIAWFDRRRWPARWYRAWRWLRLLGRYRRKEL
;
A
#
# COMPACT_ATOMS: atom_id res chain seq x y z
N MET A 1 9.93 2.75 25.93
CA MET A 1 10.23 1.87 24.76
C MET A 1 11.71 1.77 24.37
N ARG A 2 12.63 2.67 24.75
CA ARG A 2 14.07 2.59 24.37
C ARG A 2 14.91 1.50 25.07
N ARG A 3 14.44 0.87 26.15
CA ARG A 3 15.23 -0.14 26.90
C ARG A 3 15.17 -1.56 26.34
N ILE A 4 14.10 -1.94 25.64
CA ILE A 4 13.88 -3.32 25.14
C ILE A 4 14.91 -3.68 24.05
N PHE A 5 15.28 -2.72 23.19
CA PHE A 5 16.22 -2.94 22.08
C PHE A 5 17.71 -2.92 22.49
N ARG A 6 18.04 -2.80 23.79
CA ARG A 6 19.44 -2.73 24.26
C ARG A 6 20.08 -4.10 24.47
N HIS A 7 19.28 -5.17 24.58
CA HIS A 7 19.80 -6.54 24.74
C HIS A 7 20.00 -7.18 23.36
N ARG A 8 21.28 -7.45 23.01
CA ARG A 8 21.66 -8.11 21.75
C ARG A 8 20.92 -9.44 21.54
N LEU A 9 20.73 -10.21 22.63
CA LEU A 9 19.98 -11.47 22.62
C LEU A 9 18.50 -11.27 22.29
N LEU A 10 17.84 -10.30 22.91
CA LEU A 10 16.41 -10.03 22.68
C LEU A 10 16.17 -9.56 21.24
N ASN A 11 17.04 -8.69 20.71
CA ASN A 11 16.97 -8.26 19.31
C ASN A 11 17.22 -9.45 18.35
N GLY A 12 18.14 -10.35 18.68
CA GLY A 12 18.38 -11.59 17.95
C GLY A 12 17.14 -12.50 17.93
N LEU A 13 16.52 -12.72 19.09
CA LEU A 13 15.28 -13.50 19.21
C LEU A 13 14.14 -12.88 18.42
N ILE A 14 13.92 -11.57 18.52
CA ILE A 14 12.87 -10.87 17.74
C ILE A 14 13.09 -11.08 16.24
N LYS A 15 14.33 -10.92 15.75
CA LYS A 15 14.66 -11.15 14.34
C LYS A 15 14.43 -12.60 13.92
N LEU A 16 14.87 -13.57 14.74
CA LEU A 16 14.67 -14.98 14.47
C LEU A 16 13.18 -15.34 14.41
N THR A 17 12.38 -14.86 15.36
CA THR A 17 10.93 -15.05 15.37
C THR A 17 10.27 -14.47 14.12
N ILE A 18 10.67 -13.27 13.69
CA ILE A 18 10.15 -12.67 12.45
C ILE A 18 10.49 -13.57 11.24
N VAL A 19 11.72 -14.08 11.14
CA VAL A 19 12.13 -14.96 10.04
C VAL A 19 11.35 -16.29 10.04
N LEU A 20 11.22 -16.94 11.20
CA LEU A 20 10.48 -18.20 11.32
C LEU A 20 9.01 -18.03 10.99
N LEU A 21 8.38 -16.95 11.47
CA LEU A 21 7.00 -16.63 11.13
C LEU A 21 6.86 -16.36 9.62
N LEU A 22 7.81 -15.64 9.00
CA LEU A 22 7.78 -15.34 7.57
C LEU A 22 7.84 -16.65 6.76
N ALA A 23 8.77 -17.53 7.10
CA ALA A 23 8.92 -18.83 6.47
C ALA A 23 7.66 -19.68 6.61
N TRP A 24 7.07 -19.73 7.81
CA TRP A 24 5.82 -20.45 8.05
C TRP A 24 4.63 -19.86 7.27
N SER A 25 4.49 -18.54 7.23
CA SER A 25 3.43 -17.85 6.47
C SER A 25 3.56 -18.12 4.97
N LEU A 26 4.78 -18.05 4.42
CA LEU A 26 5.05 -18.37 3.02
C LEU A 26 4.75 -19.83 2.71
N TYR A 27 5.20 -20.76 3.56
CA TYR A 27 4.89 -22.18 3.41
C TYR A 27 3.37 -22.41 3.39
N ARG A 28 2.65 -21.82 4.35
CA ARG A 28 1.20 -21.95 4.44
C ARG A 28 0.48 -21.28 3.27
N GLN A 29 0.98 -20.20 2.69
CA GLN A 29 0.35 -19.53 1.55
C GLN A 29 0.60 -20.27 0.24
N VAL A 30 1.81 -20.80 0.05
CA VAL A 30 2.21 -21.47 -1.20
C VAL A 30 1.71 -22.92 -1.26
N PHE A 31 1.79 -23.66 -0.16
CA PHE A 31 1.52 -25.10 -0.15
C PHE A 31 0.16 -25.49 0.45
N ARG A 32 -0.70 -24.52 0.82
CA ARG A 32 -2.00 -24.83 1.42
C ARG A 32 -2.95 -25.60 0.50
N GLY A 33 -2.75 -25.53 -0.81
CA GLY A 33 -3.73 -26.00 -1.80
C GLY A 33 -3.14 -26.75 -2.99
N GLY A 34 -1.88 -27.21 -2.95
CA GLY A 34 -1.26 -27.86 -4.10
C GLY A 34 -0.12 -28.82 -3.74
N ASP A 35 0.12 -29.78 -4.64
CA ASP A 35 1.27 -30.68 -4.61
C ASP A 35 2.58 -29.89 -4.85
N PRO A 36 3.52 -29.87 -3.89
CA PRO A 36 4.82 -29.21 -4.06
C PRO A 36 5.58 -29.65 -5.31
N LEU A 37 5.43 -30.93 -5.70
CA LEU A 37 6.09 -31.47 -6.88
C LEU A 37 5.50 -30.91 -8.17
N ALA A 38 4.17 -30.72 -8.22
CA ALA A 38 3.50 -30.08 -9.34
C ALA A 38 3.91 -28.61 -9.50
N LEU A 39 4.03 -27.87 -8.39
CA LEU A 39 4.55 -26.49 -8.41
C LEU A 39 5.99 -26.42 -8.93
N TRP A 40 6.84 -27.38 -8.53
CA TRP A 40 8.22 -27.45 -9.01
C TRP A 40 8.30 -27.76 -10.50
N ARG A 41 7.48 -28.69 -11.01
CA ARG A 41 7.39 -28.99 -12.45
C ARG A 41 6.94 -27.78 -13.26
N LEU A 42 5.88 -27.10 -12.82
CA LEU A 42 5.41 -25.85 -13.43
C LEU A 42 6.51 -24.79 -13.48
N PHE A 43 7.32 -24.68 -12.43
CA PHE A 43 8.46 -23.76 -12.42
C PHE A 43 9.50 -24.13 -13.49
N GLN A 44 9.89 -25.41 -13.57
CA GLN A 44 10.85 -25.89 -14.57
C GLN A 44 10.35 -25.69 -16.01
N GLU A 45 9.08 -25.99 -16.27
CA GLU A 45 8.46 -25.81 -17.59
C GLU A 45 8.47 -24.33 -18.02
N ASN A 46 8.05 -23.42 -17.14
CA ASN A 46 8.05 -21.98 -17.46
C ASN A 46 9.47 -21.40 -17.55
N TRP A 47 10.44 -21.96 -16.83
CA TRP A 47 11.84 -21.57 -16.94
C TRP A 47 12.42 -21.92 -18.31
N GLN A 48 12.14 -23.14 -18.79
CA GLN A 48 12.66 -23.64 -20.07
C GLN A 48 11.91 -23.07 -21.29
N SER A 49 10.63 -22.73 -21.16
CA SER A 49 9.80 -22.24 -22.27
C SER A 49 10.10 -20.78 -22.71
N GLY A 50 11.23 -20.20 -22.33
CA GLY A 50 11.59 -18.80 -22.64
C GLY A 50 10.79 -17.74 -21.86
N ARG A 51 9.89 -18.14 -20.94
CA ARG A 51 9.12 -17.21 -20.08
C ARG A 51 9.93 -16.69 -18.89
N CYS A 52 11.17 -17.14 -18.73
CA CYS A 52 12.11 -16.66 -17.73
C CYS A 52 12.28 -15.12 -17.77
N LEU A 53 12.23 -14.50 -18.95
CA LEU A 53 12.28 -13.04 -19.09
C LEU A 53 11.16 -12.34 -18.32
N TRP A 54 9.94 -12.88 -18.34
CA TRP A 54 8.81 -12.33 -17.57
C TRP A 54 9.00 -12.50 -16.07
N LEU A 55 9.57 -13.63 -15.63
CA LEU A 55 9.92 -13.87 -14.23
C LEU A 55 10.95 -12.83 -13.74
N LEU A 56 12.03 -12.63 -14.52
CA LEU A 56 13.06 -11.64 -14.22
C LEU A 56 12.49 -10.21 -14.20
N ALA A 57 11.60 -9.90 -15.14
CA ALA A 57 10.91 -8.61 -15.16
C ALA A 57 10.10 -8.39 -13.88
N VAL A 58 9.31 -9.38 -13.43
CA VAL A 58 8.54 -9.28 -12.17
C VAL A 58 9.45 -9.10 -10.96
N ILE A 59 10.56 -9.85 -10.89
CA ILE A 59 11.55 -9.71 -9.81
C ILE A 59 12.15 -8.30 -9.80
N GLY A 60 12.43 -7.72 -10.97
CA GLY A 60 12.92 -6.34 -11.11
C GLY A 60 11.86 -5.27 -10.79
N MET A 61 10.59 -5.54 -11.09
CA MET A 61 9.48 -4.63 -10.79
C MET A 61 9.21 -4.51 -9.29
N ALA A 62 9.49 -5.54 -8.48
CA ALA A 62 9.27 -5.50 -7.04
C ALA A 62 10.09 -4.39 -6.31
N PRO A 63 11.42 -4.30 -6.45
CA PRO A 63 12.20 -3.22 -5.84
C PRO A 63 11.89 -1.86 -6.47
N LEU A 64 11.55 -1.81 -7.77
CA LEU A 64 11.11 -0.58 -8.41
C LEU A 64 9.82 -0.05 -7.73
N ASN A 65 8.85 -0.93 -7.53
CA ASN A 65 7.57 -0.59 -6.88
C ASN A 65 7.79 -0.10 -5.43
N TRP A 66 8.58 -0.83 -4.62
CA TRP A 66 8.91 -0.38 -3.27
C TRP A 66 9.73 0.91 -3.25
N GLY A 67 10.57 1.15 -4.28
CA GLY A 67 11.32 2.39 -4.46
C GLY A 67 10.41 3.59 -4.74
N LEU A 68 9.44 3.44 -5.64
CA LEU A 68 8.43 4.47 -5.93
C LEU A 68 7.56 4.75 -4.70
N GLU A 69 7.13 3.70 -4.01
CA GLU A 69 6.37 3.82 -2.77
C GLU A 69 7.18 4.55 -1.68
N THR A 70 8.48 4.27 -1.60
CA THR A 70 9.40 4.96 -0.69
C THR A 70 9.53 6.44 -1.03
N ARG A 71 9.67 6.81 -2.31
CA ARG A 71 9.74 8.22 -2.72
C ARG A 71 8.45 8.95 -2.38
N LYS A 72 7.30 8.36 -2.71
CA LYS A 72 5.97 8.89 -2.36
C LYS A 72 5.85 9.13 -0.86
N TRP A 73 6.16 8.11 -0.06
CA TRP A 73 6.08 8.20 1.39
C TRP A 73 7.08 9.21 1.97
N GLN A 74 8.28 9.30 1.41
CA GLN A 74 9.29 10.30 1.80
C GLN A 74 8.79 11.74 1.58
N VAL A 75 8.11 12.01 0.47
CA VAL A 75 7.48 13.32 0.20
C VAL A 75 6.41 13.63 1.25
N LEU A 76 5.52 12.67 1.52
CA LEU A 76 4.42 12.84 2.48
C LEU A 76 4.93 13.07 3.92
N VAL A 77 5.94 12.31 4.35
CA VAL A 77 6.52 12.42 5.70
C VAL A 77 7.44 13.62 5.85
N GLY A 78 8.06 14.08 4.76
CA GLY A 78 8.99 15.21 4.71
C GLY A 78 8.44 16.51 5.31
N ARG A 79 7.12 16.62 5.41
CA ARG A 79 6.41 17.75 6.03
C ARG A 79 6.61 17.87 7.54
N PHE A 80 6.88 16.77 8.24
CA PHE A 80 7.02 16.75 9.70
C PHE A 80 8.28 16.03 10.17
N VAL A 81 8.88 15.15 9.36
CA VAL A 81 10.19 14.53 9.62
C VAL A 81 10.99 14.45 8.32
N ARG A 82 12.22 14.97 8.32
CA ARG A 82 13.16 14.75 7.22
C ARG A 82 13.83 13.38 7.38
N LEU A 83 13.56 12.48 6.45
CA LEU A 83 14.20 11.16 6.35
C LEU A 83 14.96 11.04 5.03
N GLY A 84 16.18 10.50 5.08
CA GLY A 84 16.91 10.11 3.88
C GLY A 84 16.25 8.91 3.19
N PHE A 85 16.51 8.74 1.89
CA PHE A 85 15.83 7.71 1.08
C PHE A 85 15.97 6.31 1.66
N TRP A 86 17.18 5.88 2.04
CA TRP A 86 17.43 4.54 2.59
C TRP A 86 16.72 4.28 3.91
N ARG A 87 16.60 5.31 4.76
CA ARG A 87 15.86 5.20 6.02
C ARG A 87 14.35 5.09 5.77
N SER A 88 13.84 5.82 4.78
CA SER A 88 12.45 5.69 4.32
C SER A 88 12.21 4.32 3.68
N TYR A 89 13.16 3.81 2.91
CA TYR A 89 13.09 2.50 2.26
C TYR A 89 13.01 1.38 3.30
N ALA A 90 13.87 1.45 4.33
CA ALA A 90 13.82 0.54 5.46
C ALA A 90 12.47 0.60 6.21
N ALA A 91 11.88 1.79 6.35
CA ALA A 91 10.55 1.96 6.96
C ALA A 91 9.44 1.33 6.13
N VAL A 92 9.47 1.50 4.80
CA VAL A 92 8.52 0.86 3.88
C VAL A 92 8.66 -0.66 3.94
N LEU A 93 9.89 -1.20 3.87
CA LEU A 93 10.13 -2.64 3.99
C LEU A 93 9.69 -3.20 5.34
N ALA A 94 9.95 -2.50 6.45
CA ALA A 94 9.44 -2.89 7.76
C ALA A 94 7.90 -2.93 7.76
N GLY A 95 7.25 -1.94 7.13
CA GLY A 95 5.80 -1.95 6.87
C GLY A 95 5.34 -3.20 6.12
N VAL A 96 5.99 -3.52 4.99
CA VAL A 96 5.67 -4.70 4.18
C VAL A 96 5.83 -5.99 4.99
N THR A 97 6.93 -6.14 5.74
CA THR A 97 7.20 -7.30 6.59
C THR A 97 6.14 -7.48 7.66
N VAL A 98 5.76 -6.42 8.38
CA VAL A 98 4.70 -6.51 9.39
C VAL A 98 3.35 -6.78 8.73
N SER A 99 3.10 -6.23 7.54
CA SER A 99 1.85 -6.42 6.80
C SER A 99 1.58 -7.88 6.41
N LEU A 100 2.64 -8.68 6.20
CA LEU A 100 2.55 -10.12 5.89
C LEU A 100 1.95 -10.95 7.04
N PHE A 101 2.01 -10.45 8.27
CA PHE A 101 1.49 -11.14 9.45
C PHE A 101 0.13 -10.62 9.91
N THR A 102 -0.33 -9.51 9.34
CA THR A 102 -1.56 -8.85 9.75
C THR A 102 -2.65 -9.04 8.70
N PRO A 103 -3.92 -9.20 9.10
CA PRO A 103 -5.02 -9.21 8.15
C PRO A 103 -5.09 -7.87 7.41
N ASN A 104 -5.52 -7.92 6.14
CA ASN A 104 -5.74 -6.74 5.28
C ASN A 104 -4.58 -5.73 5.25
N ARG A 105 -3.32 -6.21 5.42
CA ARG A 105 -2.09 -5.40 5.42
C ARG A 105 -2.08 -4.24 6.44
N ILE A 106 -2.87 -4.33 7.51
CA ILE A 106 -2.94 -3.31 8.57
C ILE A 106 -1.56 -3.06 9.22
N GLY A 107 -0.67 -4.04 9.17
CA GLY A 107 0.71 -3.97 9.65
C GLY A 107 1.59 -2.95 8.92
N GLU A 108 1.21 -2.49 7.72
CA GLU A 108 1.97 -1.49 6.96
C GLU A 108 2.13 -0.18 7.75
N TYR A 109 1.07 0.24 8.43
CA TYR A 109 1.07 1.41 9.31
C TYR A 109 2.02 1.21 10.48
N GLY A 110 1.94 0.05 11.14
CA GLY A 110 2.73 -0.32 12.31
C GLY A 110 4.22 -0.43 12.00
N GLY A 111 4.59 -1.11 10.91
CA GLY A 111 6.00 -1.28 10.55
C GLY A 111 6.70 0.03 10.19
N ARG A 112 5.98 0.96 9.54
CA ARG A 112 6.53 2.28 9.18
C ARG A 112 6.80 3.19 10.38
N ILE A 113 5.95 3.15 11.41
CA ILE A 113 6.15 3.98 12.61
C ILE A 113 7.35 3.52 13.47
N LEU A 114 7.80 2.27 13.34
CA LEU A 114 8.96 1.76 14.11
C LEU A 114 10.25 2.53 13.82
N LEU A 115 10.38 3.09 12.62
CA LEU A 115 11.57 3.80 12.15
C LEU A 115 11.40 5.34 12.16
N VAL A 116 10.21 5.82 12.52
CA VAL A 116 9.87 7.23 12.72
C VAL A 116 9.98 7.59 14.20
N ASN A 117 10.29 8.84 14.52
CA ASN A 117 10.29 9.31 15.90
C ASN A 117 8.87 9.24 16.49
N ALA A 118 8.73 8.65 17.69
CA ALA A 118 7.47 8.43 18.40
C ALA A 118 6.56 9.67 18.48
N ARG A 119 7.15 10.87 18.54
CA ARG A 119 6.42 12.15 18.54
C ARG A 119 5.52 12.33 17.29
N TYR A 120 5.88 11.69 16.18
CA TYR A 120 5.23 11.85 14.89
C TYR A 120 4.49 10.60 14.39
N ASN A 121 4.25 9.60 15.27
CA ASN A 121 3.64 8.33 14.88
C ASN A 121 2.28 8.53 14.18
N TRP A 122 1.44 9.43 14.69
CA TRP A 122 0.13 9.68 14.08
C TRP A 122 0.20 10.41 12.75
N GLN A 123 1.12 11.36 12.60
CA GLN A 123 1.39 12.00 11.33
C GLN A 123 1.91 10.99 10.30
N ALA A 124 2.76 10.06 10.72
CA ALA A 124 3.27 8.99 9.86
C ALA A 124 2.18 8.01 9.43
N VAL A 125 1.25 7.64 10.33
CA VAL A 125 0.09 6.80 9.95
C VAL A 125 -0.80 7.51 8.95
N LEU A 126 -1.09 8.80 9.16
CA LEU A 126 -1.88 9.60 8.23
C LEU A 126 -1.18 9.77 6.88
N ALA A 127 0.14 9.98 6.86
CA ALA A 127 0.94 10.00 5.64
C ALA A 127 0.84 8.67 4.89
N THR A 128 0.95 7.54 5.60
CA THR A 128 0.75 6.21 5.01
C THR A 128 -0.66 6.08 4.45
N LEU A 129 -1.71 6.51 5.17
CA LEU A 129 -3.10 6.43 4.69
C LEU A 129 -3.32 7.22 3.40
N VAL A 130 -2.81 8.45 3.32
CA VAL A 130 -2.85 9.27 2.09
C VAL A 130 -2.12 8.56 0.95
N GLY A 131 -0.93 8.03 1.23
CA GLY A 131 -0.15 7.27 0.24
C GLY A 131 -0.83 5.98 -0.22
N SER A 132 -1.50 5.25 0.66
CA SER A 132 -2.26 4.05 0.31
C SER A 132 -3.49 4.40 -0.53
N PHE A 133 -4.15 5.53 -0.23
CA PHE A 133 -5.30 5.97 -1.02
C PHE A 133 -4.90 6.32 -2.45
N SER A 134 -3.81 7.05 -2.67
CA SER A 134 -3.32 7.32 -4.02
C SER A 134 -2.90 6.04 -4.77
N GLN A 135 -2.38 5.04 -4.05
CA GLN A 135 -2.08 3.74 -4.64
C GLN A 135 -3.34 3.00 -5.10
N ILE A 136 -4.43 3.06 -4.32
CA ILE A 136 -5.72 2.50 -4.72
C ILE A 136 -6.27 3.24 -5.94
N LEU A 137 -6.15 4.57 -6.00
CA LEU A 137 -6.58 5.33 -7.18
C LEU A 137 -5.79 4.95 -8.44
N SER A 138 -4.47 4.81 -8.33
CA SER A 138 -3.64 4.31 -9.43
C SER A 138 -4.07 2.90 -9.84
N LEU A 139 -4.30 2.00 -8.88
CA LEU A 139 -4.77 0.64 -9.14
C LEU A 139 -6.12 0.64 -9.87
N LEU A 140 -7.10 1.44 -9.42
CA LEU A 140 -8.40 1.55 -10.06
C LEU A 140 -8.31 2.16 -11.47
N THR A 141 -7.40 3.11 -11.67
CA THR A 141 -7.19 3.75 -12.98
C THR A 141 -6.65 2.75 -14.00
N PHE A 142 -5.57 2.02 -13.66
CA PHE A 142 -5.04 0.98 -14.56
C PHE A 142 -5.94 -0.25 -14.64
N GLY A 143 -6.63 -0.58 -13.56
CA GLY A 143 -7.62 -1.65 -13.50
C GLY A 143 -8.80 -1.37 -14.43
N TRP A 144 -9.24 -0.12 -14.53
CA TRP A 144 -10.27 0.30 -15.48
C TRP A 144 -9.85 0.10 -16.94
N LEU A 145 -8.60 0.43 -17.28
CA LEU A 145 -8.06 0.19 -18.63
C LEU A 145 -8.04 -1.31 -18.97
N GLY A 146 -7.59 -2.16 -18.04
CA GLY A 146 -7.61 -3.60 -18.22
C GLY A 146 -9.02 -4.18 -18.30
N PHE A 147 -9.94 -3.67 -17.47
CA PHE A 147 -11.34 -4.05 -17.48
C PHE A 147 -12.02 -3.66 -18.79
N TRP A 148 -11.73 -2.46 -19.32
CA TRP A 148 -12.24 -2.03 -20.62
C TRP A 148 -11.79 -2.98 -21.75
N GLN A 149 -10.52 -3.38 -21.77
CA GLN A 149 -10.00 -4.34 -22.74
C GLN A 149 -10.68 -5.72 -22.64
N LEU A 150 -11.06 -6.14 -21.42
CA LEU A 150 -11.79 -7.38 -21.19
C LEU A 150 -13.23 -7.30 -21.73
N LEU A 151 -13.93 -6.20 -21.45
CA LEU A 151 -15.30 -5.98 -21.92
C LEU A 151 -15.37 -5.92 -23.44
N SER A 152 -14.45 -5.18 -24.08
CA SER A 152 -14.43 -4.99 -25.53
C SER A 152 -13.93 -6.22 -26.29
N GLY A 153 -12.91 -6.90 -25.76
CA GLY A 153 -12.26 -8.01 -26.46
C GLY A 153 -12.84 -9.37 -26.11
N ARG A 154 -12.82 -9.73 -24.82
CA ARG A 154 -13.10 -11.12 -24.39
C ARG A 154 -14.57 -11.38 -24.11
N TRP A 155 -15.24 -10.44 -23.45
CA TRP A 155 -16.63 -10.63 -23.03
C TRP A 155 -17.65 -10.15 -24.07
N GLN A 156 -17.18 -9.45 -25.11
CA GLN A 156 -17.98 -9.00 -26.25
C GLN A 156 -19.32 -8.41 -25.81
N VAL A 157 -19.26 -7.54 -24.80
CA VAL A 157 -20.45 -6.92 -24.23
C VAL A 157 -21.14 -6.10 -25.31
N GLN A 158 -22.48 -6.12 -25.32
CA GLN A 158 -23.25 -5.39 -26.31
C GLN A 158 -22.86 -3.90 -26.36
N PRO A 159 -22.81 -3.28 -27.55
CA PRO A 159 -22.36 -1.90 -27.71
C PRO A 159 -23.09 -0.88 -26.82
N ASP A 160 -24.39 -1.07 -26.59
CA ASP A 160 -25.20 -0.19 -25.75
C ASP A 160 -24.71 -0.16 -24.30
N TRP A 161 -24.38 -1.33 -23.75
CA TRP A 161 -23.80 -1.43 -22.39
C TRP A 161 -22.40 -0.85 -22.34
N MET A 162 -21.59 -1.01 -23.40
CA MET A 162 -20.26 -0.39 -23.47
C MET A 162 -20.34 1.14 -23.47
N ALA A 163 -21.32 1.71 -24.18
CA ALA A 163 -21.56 3.15 -24.24
C ALA A 163 -21.98 3.76 -22.89
N VAL A 164 -22.57 2.96 -21.99
CA VAL A 164 -22.92 3.40 -20.62
C VAL A 164 -21.77 3.15 -19.64
N LEU A 165 -21.21 1.94 -19.63
CA LEU A 165 -20.18 1.55 -18.65
C LEU A 165 -18.89 2.34 -18.84
N GLY A 166 -18.48 2.58 -20.09
CA GLY A 166 -17.28 3.35 -20.46
C GLY A 166 -17.23 4.72 -19.76
N PRO A 167 -18.17 5.62 -20.09
CA PRO A 167 -18.26 6.94 -19.46
C PRO A 167 -18.51 6.88 -17.95
N LEU A 168 -19.36 5.96 -17.47
CA LEU A 168 -19.65 5.84 -16.05
C LEU A 168 -18.38 5.55 -15.23
N GLY A 169 -17.55 4.61 -15.67
CA GLY A 169 -16.28 4.31 -15.01
C GLY A 169 -15.32 5.51 -14.99
N LEU A 170 -15.24 6.25 -16.10
CA LEU A 170 -14.43 7.48 -16.17
C LEU A 170 -14.95 8.58 -15.24
N ILE A 171 -16.27 8.74 -15.13
CA ILE A 171 -16.89 9.71 -14.20
C ILE A 171 -16.57 9.32 -12.75
N VAL A 172 -16.74 8.04 -12.39
CA VAL A 172 -16.42 7.55 -11.04
C VAL A 172 -14.94 7.76 -10.72
N LEU A 173 -14.03 7.42 -11.63
CA LEU A 173 -12.59 7.68 -11.44
C LEU A 173 -12.28 9.18 -11.31
N GLY A 174 -12.91 10.02 -12.14
CA GLY A 174 -12.79 11.47 -12.07
C GLY A 174 -13.24 12.03 -10.72
N LEU A 175 -14.37 11.56 -10.19
CA LEU A 175 -14.89 11.92 -8.88
C LEU A 175 -13.95 11.47 -7.75
N LEU A 176 -13.38 10.26 -7.85
CA LEU A 176 -12.43 9.74 -6.86
C LEU A 176 -11.12 10.55 -6.84
N TRP A 177 -10.54 10.83 -8.00
CA TRP A 177 -9.35 11.69 -8.12
C TRP A 177 -9.63 13.12 -7.67
N TRP A 178 -10.79 13.67 -8.03
CA TRP A 178 -11.23 14.97 -7.53
C TRP A 178 -11.35 14.97 -6.01
N GLY A 179 -11.96 13.93 -5.41
CA GLY A 179 -12.07 13.78 -3.97
C GLY A 179 -10.71 13.80 -3.26
N TYR A 180 -9.74 13.06 -3.81
CA TYR A 180 -8.37 13.01 -3.30
C TYR A 180 -7.67 14.37 -3.32
N PHE A 181 -7.64 15.05 -4.48
CA PHE A 181 -6.96 16.35 -4.59
C PHE A 181 -7.71 17.49 -3.89
N ASN A 182 -8.98 17.29 -3.54
CA ASN A 182 -9.79 18.25 -2.80
C ASN A 182 -10.05 17.82 -1.35
N LEU A 183 -9.20 16.96 -0.77
CA LEU A 183 -9.31 16.50 0.62
C LEU A 183 -9.44 17.65 1.63
N HIS A 184 -8.78 18.79 1.37
CA HIS A 184 -8.90 20.01 2.18
C HIS A 184 -10.34 20.55 2.26
N ARG A 185 -11.13 20.45 1.18
CA ARG A 185 -12.53 20.89 1.13
C ARG A 185 -13.43 20.00 1.97
N TRP A 186 -13.20 18.69 1.91
CA TRP A 186 -13.92 17.71 2.72
C TRP A 186 -13.71 17.95 4.21
N ILE A 187 -12.47 18.28 4.60
CA ILE A 187 -12.14 18.57 5.99
C ILE A 187 -12.79 19.87 6.46
N ALA A 188 -12.74 20.92 5.62
CA ALA A 188 -13.42 22.18 5.91
C ALA A 188 -14.94 22.02 6.00
N TRP A 189 -15.55 21.20 5.13
CA TRP A 189 -16.98 20.90 5.18
C TRP A 189 -17.36 20.16 6.47
N PHE A 190 -16.57 19.16 6.86
CA PHE A 190 -16.83 18.40 8.09
C PHE A 190 -16.66 19.26 9.34
N ASP A 191 -15.70 20.21 9.34
CA ASP A 191 -15.48 21.16 10.42
C ASP A 191 -16.65 22.14 10.65
N ARG A 192 -17.43 22.43 9.61
CA ARG A 192 -18.62 23.29 9.71
C ARG A 192 -19.82 22.58 10.34
N ARG A 193 -19.82 21.24 10.39
CA ARG A 193 -20.94 20.45 10.90
C ARG A 193 -20.72 20.14 12.40
N ARG A 194 -21.77 20.23 13.22
CA ARG A 194 -21.70 19.84 14.65
C ARG A 194 -21.80 18.33 14.78
N TRP A 195 -20.68 17.68 15.08
CA TRP A 195 -20.62 16.23 15.27
C TRP A 195 -20.76 15.82 16.75
N PRO A 196 -21.15 14.57 17.05
CA PRO A 196 -21.15 14.07 18.41
C PRO A 196 -19.71 14.04 19.00
N ALA A 197 -19.56 14.32 20.29
CA ALA A 197 -18.25 14.42 20.97
C ALA A 197 -17.31 13.21 20.77
N ARG A 198 -17.87 12.00 20.58
CA ARG A 198 -17.11 10.78 20.26
C ARG A 198 -16.30 10.88 18.95
N TRP A 199 -16.83 11.59 17.95
CA TRP A 199 -16.18 11.75 16.63
C TRP A 199 -15.06 12.78 16.67
N TYR A 200 -15.12 13.78 17.56
CA TYR A 200 -14.10 14.82 17.67
C TYR A 200 -12.71 14.26 18.04
N ARG A 201 -12.62 13.16 18.80
CA ARG A 201 -11.34 12.52 19.14
C ARG A 201 -10.60 11.95 17.92
N ALA A 202 -11.31 11.21 17.07
CA ALA A 202 -10.75 10.69 15.81
C ALA A 202 -10.52 11.83 14.81
N TRP A 203 -11.47 12.77 14.75
CA TRP A 203 -11.44 13.90 13.83
C TRP A 203 -10.26 14.85 14.08
N ARG A 204 -9.86 15.06 15.34
CA ARG A 204 -8.68 15.88 15.68
C ARG A 204 -7.43 15.44 14.93
N TRP A 205 -7.26 14.13 14.72
CA TRP A 205 -6.12 13.59 13.97
C TRP A 205 -6.34 13.69 12.47
N LEU A 206 -7.55 13.38 11.98
CA LEU A 206 -7.90 13.51 10.56
C LEU A 206 -7.81 14.95 10.04
N ARG A 207 -8.03 15.97 10.88
CA ARG A 207 -7.81 17.39 10.53
C ARG A 207 -6.38 17.66 10.04
N LEU A 208 -5.39 16.87 10.46
CA LEU A 208 -4.01 17.01 9.98
C LEU A 208 -3.89 16.68 8.49
N LEU A 209 -4.81 15.87 7.93
CA LEU A 209 -4.87 15.59 6.49
C LEU A 209 -5.16 16.84 5.66
N GLY A 210 -5.86 17.82 6.23
CA GLY A 210 -6.21 19.08 5.54
C GLY A 210 -5.02 19.99 5.32
N ARG A 211 -3.88 19.64 5.92
CA ARG A 211 -2.62 20.37 5.73
C ARG A 211 -1.96 19.98 4.41
N TYR A 212 -2.18 18.78 3.87
CA TYR A 212 -1.54 18.34 2.62
C TYR A 212 -1.92 19.25 1.44
N ARG A 213 -0.90 19.71 0.71
CA ARG A 213 -1.09 20.56 -0.48
C ARG A 213 -1.18 19.68 -1.73
N ARG A 214 -1.85 20.17 -2.80
CA ARG A 214 -1.93 19.45 -4.09
C ARG A 214 -0.57 19.02 -4.65
N LYS A 215 0.51 19.76 -4.40
CA LYS A 215 1.87 19.40 -4.86
C LYS A 215 2.48 18.21 -4.11
N GLU A 216 1.93 17.86 -2.95
CA GLU A 216 2.38 16.75 -2.10
C GLU A 216 1.53 15.48 -2.30
N LEU A 217 0.38 15.60 -2.98
CA LEU A 217 -0.61 14.55 -3.19
C LEU A 217 -0.41 13.86 -4.54
#